data_AF-A0A7C2V8J6-F1
#
_entry.id   AF-A0A7C2V8J6-F1
#
_cell.length_a   1.000
_cell.length_b   1.000
_cell.length_c   1.000
_cell.angle_alpha   90.00
_cell.angle_beta   90.00
_cell.angle_gamma   90.00
#
_symmetry.space_group_name_H-M   'P 1'
#
loop_
_entity.id
_entity.type
_entity.pdbx_description
1 polymer ?
#
loop_
_entity_poly.entity_id
_entity_poly.type
_entity_poly.pdbx_seq_one_letter_code
_entity_poly.pdbx_strand_id
1 'polypeptide(L)'
;MKIKYYEWVRHGIGEPLLKVQIFKKVEDGKVVAMYDIAYYTNKIIAIYENSTLDGPVVVEENDDVNLASVLKLVKKYYDEANDDLIIRGERYLGEKLVELIALEESE
;
A
#
# COMPACT_ATOMS: atom_id res chain seq x y z
N MET A 1 7.00 10.51 2.86
CA MET A 1 6.19 9.33 3.22
C MET A 1 6.81 8.50 4.34
N LYS A 2 6.17 8.47 5.52
CA LYS A 2 6.70 7.71 6.65
C LYS A 2 6.26 6.24 6.64
N ILE A 3 7.19 5.33 6.35
CA ILE A 3 6.97 3.88 6.50
C ILE A 3 6.94 3.53 7.99
N LYS A 4 5.80 3.07 8.47
CA LYS A 4 5.61 2.68 9.88
C LYS A 4 6.21 1.32 10.18
N TYR A 5 6.03 0.39 9.24
CA TYR A 5 6.46 -0.99 9.39
C TYR A 5 6.65 -1.64 8.00
N TYR A 6 7.59 -2.58 7.91
CA TYR A 6 7.67 -3.47 6.77
C TYR A 6 7.99 -4.90 7.22
N GLU A 7 7.50 -5.88 6.46
CA GLU A 7 7.73 -7.29 6.71
C GLU A 7 7.93 -8.06 5.40
N TRP A 8 8.97 -8.90 5.36
CA TRP A 8 9.25 -9.72 4.19
C TRP A 8 8.74 -11.14 4.40
N VAL A 9 7.71 -11.49 3.64
CA VAL A 9 7.04 -12.79 3.70
C VAL A 9 6.86 -13.32 2.29
N ARG A 10 7.04 -14.63 2.14
CA ARG A 10 6.75 -15.29 0.88
C ARG A 10 5.24 -15.34 0.68
N HIS A 11 4.75 -15.00 -0.50
CA HIS A 11 3.33 -15.11 -0.84
C HIS A 11 2.83 -16.56 -0.79
N GLY A 12 1.60 -16.76 -0.31
CA GLY A 12 0.86 -18.01 -0.41
C GLY A 12 0.21 -18.26 -1.77
N ILE A 13 -0.39 -19.44 -1.94
CA ILE A 13 -1.14 -19.83 -3.15
C ILE A 13 -2.40 -18.95 -3.24
N GLY A 14 -2.33 -17.87 -4.03
CA GLY A 14 -3.43 -16.92 -4.24
C GLY A 14 -3.27 -15.57 -3.53
N GLU A 15 -2.19 -15.38 -2.78
CA GLU A 15 -1.88 -14.08 -2.18
C GLU A 15 -1.11 -13.19 -3.16
N PRO A 16 -1.26 -11.86 -3.07
CA PRO A 16 -0.43 -10.95 -3.86
C PRO A 16 1.03 -11.03 -3.44
N LEU A 17 1.92 -10.71 -4.38
CA LEU A 17 3.37 -10.70 -4.15
C LEU A 17 3.81 -9.55 -3.25
N LEU A 18 3.06 -8.45 -3.24
CA LEU A 18 3.30 -7.30 -2.39
C LEU A 18 1.95 -6.69 -1.99
N LYS A 19 1.84 -6.24 -0.75
CA LYS A 19 0.74 -5.42 -0.25
C LYS A 19 1.29 -4.15 0.38
N VAL A 20 0.65 -3.04 0.05
CA VAL A 20 0.90 -1.75 0.68
C VAL A 20 -0.39 -1.30 1.34
N GLN A 21 -0.36 -1.16 2.66
CA GLN A 21 -1.53 -0.78 3.45
C GLN A 21 -1.35 0.64 3.98
N ILE A 22 -2.29 1.51 3.65
CA ILE A 22 -2.34 2.89 4.11
C ILE A 22 -3.48 2.99 5.12
N PHE A 23 -3.13 3.16 6.39
CA PHE A 23 -4.10 3.35 7.47
C PHE A 23 -4.44 4.84 7.60
N LYS A 24 -5.67 5.19 7.24
CA LYS A 24 -6.20 6.55 7.37
C LYS A 24 -6.57 6.79 8.83
N LYS A 25 -5.88 7.74 9.46
CA LYS A 25 -6.12 8.11 10.86
C LYS A 25 -6.65 9.53 10.96
N VAL A 26 -7.48 9.77 11.97
CA VAL A 26 -7.80 11.12 12.44
C VAL A 26 -6.74 11.59 13.45
N GLU A 27 -6.77 12.87 13.84
CA GLU A 27 -5.75 13.52 14.68
C GLU A 27 -5.49 12.80 16.01
N ASP A 28 -6.50 12.14 16.59
CA ASP A 28 -6.37 11.36 17.84
C ASP A 28 -5.71 9.98 17.65
N GLY A 29 -5.31 9.64 16.42
CA GLY A 29 -4.66 8.39 16.06
C GLY A 29 -5.62 7.23 15.77
N LYS A 30 -6.95 7.44 15.87
CA LYS A 30 -7.93 6.42 15.53
C LYS A 30 -7.94 6.15 14.02
N VAL A 31 -7.83 4.87 13.65
CA VAL A 31 -8.00 4.40 12.27
C VAL A 31 -9.48 4.49 11.90
N VAL A 32 -9.78 5.18 10.80
CA VAL A 32 -11.15 5.36 10.28
C VAL A 32 -11.35 4.72 8.91
N ALA A 33 -10.27 4.45 8.19
CA ALA A 33 -10.30 3.72 6.93
C ALA A 33 -8.92 3.14 6.57
N MET A 34 -8.87 2.30 5.54
CA MET A 34 -7.65 1.73 5.00
C MET A 34 -7.73 1.67 3.48
N TYR A 35 -6.60 1.92 2.81
CA TYR A 35 -6.36 1.44 1.45
C TYR A 35 -5.42 0.23 1.48
N ASP A 36 -5.79 -0.88 0.83
CA ASP A 36 -4.92 -2.04 0.57
C ASP A 36 -4.58 -2.08 -0.92
N ILE A 37 -3.33 -1.82 -1.27
CA ILE A 37 -2.82 -1.89 -2.64
C ILE A 37 -2.14 -3.25 -2.80
N ALA A 38 -2.79 -4.16 -3.52
CA ALA A 38 -2.33 -5.51 -3.78
C ALA A 38 -1.65 -5.61 -5.15
N TYR A 39 -0.42 -6.10 -5.17
CA TYR A 39 0.37 -6.34 -6.37
C TYR A 39 0.38 -7.82 -6.72
N TYR A 40 -0.28 -8.18 -7.82
CA TYR A 40 -0.22 -9.51 -8.42
C TYR A 40 0.72 -9.51 -9.62
N THR A 41 1.01 -10.69 -10.15
CA THR A 41 1.88 -10.85 -11.33
C THR A 41 1.32 -10.16 -12.58
N ASN A 42 0.00 -10.00 -12.68
CA ASN A 42 -0.70 -9.49 -13.86
C ASN A 42 -1.65 -8.31 -13.58
N LYS A 43 -1.79 -7.87 -12.33
CA LYS A 43 -2.67 -6.76 -11.97
C LYS A 43 -2.24 -6.11 -10.66
N ILE A 44 -2.48 -4.80 -10.54
CA ILE A 44 -2.46 -4.08 -9.27
C ILE A 44 -3.90 -3.70 -8.93
N ILE A 45 -4.31 -3.93 -7.70
CA ILE A 45 -5.68 -3.64 -7.22
C ILE A 45 -5.58 -2.76 -5.98
N ALA A 46 -6.23 -1.59 -5.99
CA ALA A 46 -6.42 -0.77 -4.81
C ALA A 46 -7.82 -1.00 -4.24
N ILE A 47 -7.87 -1.34 -2.97
CA ILE A 47 -9.09 -1.65 -2.23
C ILE A 47 -9.23 -0.61 -1.12
N TYR A 48 -10.41 -0.04 -0.96
CA TYR A 48 -10.75 0.86 0.14
C TYR A 48 -11.74 0.20 1.09
N GLU A 49 -11.51 0.35 2.38
CA GLU A 49 -12.48 -0.06 3.40
C GLU A 49 -12.53 1.00 4.51
N ASN A 50 -13.74 1.34 4.94
CA ASN A 50 -13.99 2.29 6.03
C ASN A 50 -14.38 1.56 7.32
N SER A 51 -14.49 2.29 8.43
CA SER A 51 -14.85 1.72 9.71
C SER A 51 -16.34 1.35 9.87
N THR A 52 -17.19 1.49 8.84
CA THR A 52 -18.64 1.29 8.95
C THR A 52 -19.09 -0.16 8.70
N LEU A 53 -18.15 -1.09 8.46
CA LEU A 53 -18.41 -2.52 8.22
C LEU A 53 -19.26 -2.82 6.96
N ASP A 54 -19.29 -1.90 6.00
CA ASP A 54 -19.97 -2.08 4.72
C ASP A 54 -19.22 -3.05 3.78
N GLY A 55 -17.99 -3.42 4.17
CA GLY A 55 -17.08 -4.26 3.42
C GLY A 55 -16.17 -3.48 2.47
N PRO A 56 -15.10 -4.12 1.98
CA PRO A 56 -14.13 -3.48 1.10
C PRO A 56 -14.67 -3.26 -0.32
N VAL A 57 -14.25 -2.16 -0.94
CA VAL A 57 -14.59 -1.80 -2.33
C VAL A 57 -13.31 -1.68 -3.16
N VAL A 58 -13.28 -2.31 -4.33
CA VAL A 58 -12.21 -2.08 -5.31
C VAL A 58 -12.41 -0.68 -5.89
N VAL A 59 -11.44 0.21 -5.66
CA VAL A 59 -11.49 1.61 -6.12
C VAL A 59 -10.63 1.86 -7.35
N GLU A 60 -9.66 0.99 -7.62
CA GLU A 60 -8.80 1.10 -8.79
C GLU A 60 -8.21 -0.24 -9.18
N GLU A 61 -8.10 -0.50 -10.48
CA GLU A 61 -7.36 -1.61 -11.05
C GLU A 61 -6.36 -1.07 -12.09
N ASN A 62 -5.17 -1.64 -12.14
CA ASN A 62 -4.14 -1.26 -13.09
C ASN A 62 -3.47 -2.51 -13.69
N ASP A 63 -3.50 -2.61 -15.02
CA ASP A 63 -2.88 -3.71 -15.78
C ASP A 63 -1.39 -3.45 -16.10
N ASP A 64 -0.89 -2.21 -15.89
CA ASP A 64 0.54 -1.87 -15.96
C ASP A 64 1.24 -2.18 -14.62
N VAL A 65 1.64 -3.45 -14.50
CA VAL A 65 2.19 -4.04 -13.28
C VAL A 65 3.67 -3.70 -13.10
N ASN A 66 3.92 -2.60 -12.41
CA ASN A 66 5.27 -2.21 -12.00
C ASN A 66 5.25 -1.42 -10.68
N LEU A 67 6.38 -1.32 -9.98
CA LEU A 67 6.46 -0.63 -8.68
C LEU A 67 6.25 0.88 -8.78
N ALA A 68 6.49 1.50 -9.95
CA ALA A 68 6.18 2.92 -10.14
C ALA A 68 4.67 3.16 -10.15
N SER A 69 3.87 2.24 -10.71
CA SER A 69 2.40 2.26 -10.60
C SER A 69 1.94 2.11 -9.15
N VAL A 70 2.57 1.24 -8.35
CA VAL A 70 2.30 1.13 -6.91
C VAL A 70 2.61 2.44 -6.20
N LEU A 71 3.80 3.02 -6.43
CA LEU A 71 4.21 4.29 -5.84
C LEU A 71 3.22 5.42 -6.17
N LYS A 72 2.74 5.50 -7.42
CA LYS A 72 1.70 6.46 -7.83
C LYS A 72 0.42 6.31 -7.00
N LEU A 73 -0.03 5.08 -6.75
CA LEU A 73 -1.20 4.83 -5.91
C LEU A 73 -0.94 5.20 -4.45
N VAL A 74 0.25 4.91 -3.93
CA VAL A 74 0.63 5.33 -2.58
C VAL A 74 0.59 6.86 -2.49
N LYS A 75 1.21 7.59 -3.43
CA LYS A 75 1.16 9.06 -3.50
C LYS A 75 -0.26 9.61 -3.59
N LYS A 76 -1.15 8.91 -4.30
CA LYS A 76 -2.55 9.32 -4.47
C LYS A 76 -3.35 9.22 -3.17
N TYR A 77 -3.12 8.19 -2.36
CA TYR A 77 -3.97 7.89 -1.21
C TYR A 77 -3.36 8.23 0.17
N TYR A 78 -2.04 8.38 0.24
CA TYR A 78 -1.28 8.65 1.47
C TYR A 78 -1.26 10.14 1.82
N ASP A 79 -1.62 10.45 3.07
CA ASP A 79 -1.46 11.76 3.71
C ASP A 79 -0.32 11.70 4.73
N GLU A 80 0.75 12.44 4.48
CA GLU A 80 1.95 12.45 5.31
C GLU A 80 1.73 12.92 6.75
N ALA A 81 0.72 13.75 6.99
CA ALA A 81 0.46 14.30 8.31
C ALA A 81 -0.09 13.24 9.28
N ASN A 82 -0.92 12.33 8.76
CA ASN A 82 -1.77 11.48 9.59
C ASN A 82 -1.59 9.98 9.34
N ASP A 83 -1.22 9.56 8.14
CA ASP A 83 -1.36 8.15 7.78
C ASP A 83 -0.15 7.30 8.18
N ASP A 84 -0.42 6.04 8.53
CA ASP A 84 0.63 5.03 8.63
C ASP A 84 0.69 4.19 7.35
N LEU A 85 1.90 3.97 6.85
CA LEU A 85 2.17 3.10 5.71
C LEU A 85 2.83 1.80 6.18
N ILE A 86 2.23 0.66 5.81
CA ILE A 86 2.79 -0.68 6.04
C ILE A 86 3.04 -1.37 4.70
N ILE A 87 4.20 -2.01 4.56
CA ILE A 87 4.57 -2.74 3.35
C ILE A 87 4.87 -4.20 3.71
N ARG A 88 4.20 -5.15 3.06
CA ARG A 88 4.47 -6.58 3.26
C ARG A 88 4.52 -7.37 1.96
N GLY A 89 5.37 -8.38 1.90
CA GLY A 89 5.40 -9.30 0.76
C GLY A 89 6.81 -9.76 0.41
N GLU A 90 6.98 -10.15 -0.84
CA GLU A 90 8.24 -10.66 -1.36
C GLU A 90 9.37 -9.64 -1.17
N ARG A 91 10.45 -10.08 -0.50
CA ARG A 91 11.58 -9.23 -0.13
C ARG A 91 12.10 -8.39 -1.30
N TYR A 92 12.28 -9.00 -2.47
CA TYR A 92 12.85 -8.33 -3.64
C TYR A 92 11.95 -7.24 -4.24
N LEU A 93 10.64 -7.30 -4.02
CA LEU A 93 9.70 -6.24 -4.41
C LEU A 93 9.63 -5.17 -3.33
N GLY A 94 9.53 -5.62 -2.07
CA GLY A 94 9.42 -4.75 -0.91
C GLY A 94 10.61 -3.83 -0.74
N GLU A 95 11.83 -4.37 -0.79
CA GLU A 95 13.07 -3.58 -0.69
C GLU A 95 13.14 -2.53 -1.81
N LYS A 96 12.82 -2.90 -3.05
CA LYS A 96 12.79 -1.96 -4.19
C LYS A 96 11.74 -0.86 -4.02
N LEU A 97 10.57 -1.17 -3.47
CA LEU A 97 9.56 -0.15 -3.22
C LEU A 97 10.00 0.82 -2.11
N VAL A 98 10.62 0.31 -1.05
CA VAL A 98 11.18 1.13 0.04
C VAL A 98 12.26 2.07 -0.51
N GLU A 99 13.16 1.57 -1.36
CA GLU A 99 14.18 2.37 -2.05
C GLU A 99 13.56 3.47 -2.91
N LEU A 100 12.53 3.14 -3.71
CA LEU A 100 11.81 4.13 -4.52
C LEU A 100 11.16 5.23 -3.68
N ILE A 101 10.54 4.87 -2.55
CA ILE A 101 9.95 5.84 -1.63
C ILE A 101 11.04 6.75 -1.03
N ALA A 102 12.17 6.19 -0.60
CA ALA A 102 13.25 6.97 0.00
C ALA A 102 13.93 7.93 -1.00
N LEU A 103 14.07 7.52 -2.27
CA LEU A 103 14.61 8.37 -3.32
C LEU A 103 13.71 9.60 -3.56
N GLU A 104 12.40 9.40 -3.60
CA GLU A 104 11.44 10.50 -3.79
C GLU A 104 11.40 11.48 -2.60
N GLU A 105 11.76 11.07 -1.39
CA GLU A 105 11.90 12.00 -0.25
C GLU A 105 13.19 12.83 -0.30
N SER A 106 14.15 12.42 -1.13
CA SER A 106 15.44 13.10 -1.29
C SER A 106 15.49 14.11 -2.43
N GLU A 107 14.45 14.14 -3.26
CA GLU A 107 14.24 15.12 -4.35
C GLU A 107 13.36 16.29 -3.91
#